data_AF-A0A6L8UVK5-F1
#
_entry.id   AF-A0A6L8UVK5-F1
#
_cell.length_a   1.000
_cell.length_b   1.000
_cell.length_c   1.000
_cell.angle_alpha   90.00
_cell.angle_beta   90.00
_cell.angle_gamma   90.00
#
_symmetry.space_group_name_H-M   'P 1'
#
loop_
_entity.id
_entity.type
_entity.pdbx_description
1 polymer ?
#
loop_
_entity_poly.entity_id
_entity_poly.type
_entity_poly.pdbx_seq_one_letter_code
_entity_poly.pdbx_strand_id
1 'polypeptide(L)'
;MSLKKPAIGKIWSSAAPVEARFEVNTVWKGELSSQTMVYTALSSASCGYEGFEVNKDYIVFAYGDPDRLETGICEGTKTTASAQSELIALGEGYEPSKITTPHVNRSVVIVLIVAIFLPLSILLFISFRRRHR
;
A
#
# COMPACT_ATOMS: atom_id res chain seq x y z
N MET A 1 13.34 -3.43 -0.39
CA MET A 1 12.27 -3.37 0.63
C MET A 1 12.57 -2.27 1.65
N SER A 2 11.56 -1.59 2.17
CA SER A 2 11.68 -0.72 3.36
C SER A 2 10.76 -1.17 4.50
N LEU A 3 11.14 -0.84 5.73
CA LEU A 3 10.42 -1.20 6.95
C LEU A 3 10.05 0.06 7.74
N LYS A 4 8.81 0.12 8.20
CA LYS A 4 8.33 1.14 9.13
C LYS A 4 7.73 0.47 10.35
N LYS A 5 8.46 0.57 11.46
CA LYS A 5 8.04 0.08 12.77
C LYS A 5 7.22 1.16 13.50
N PRO A 6 6.30 0.76 14.40
CA PRO A 6 5.53 1.71 15.21
C PRO A 6 6.46 2.40 16.21
N ALA A 7 6.10 3.62 16.62
CA ALA A 7 6.83 4.33 17.67
C ALA A 7 6.66 3.59 19.01
N ILE A 8 7.76 3.23 19.65
CA ILE A 8 7.76 2.46 20.91
C ILE A 8 7.79 3.45 22.08
N GLY A 9 6.72 3.47 22.88
CA GLY A 9 6.63 4.22 24.13
C GLY A 9 6.92 3.35 25.38
N LYS A 10 6.72 3.92 26.58
CA LYS A 10 6.83 3.17 27.85
C LYS A 10 5.87 1.97 27.95
N ILE A 11 4.75 2.04 27.24
CA ILE A 11 3.79 0.95 27.06
C ILE A 11 3.63 0.76 25.56
N TRP A 12 3.80 -0.47 25.09
CA TRP A 12 3.64 -0.84 23.69
C TRP A 12 2.99 -2.22 23.58
N SER A 13 2.37 -2.50 22.43
CA SER A 13 1.71 -3.77 22.14
C SER A 13 2.57 -4.62 21.21
N SER A 14 2.71 -5.92 21.50
CA SER A 14 3.33 -6.89 20.58
C SER A 14 2.59 -6.99 19.24
N ALA A 15 1.29 -6.65 19.22
CA ALA A 15 0.45 -6.62 18.03
C ALA A 15 0.55 -5.29 17.26
N ALA A 16 1.39 -4.34 17.69
CA ALA A 16 1.55 -3.09 16.97
C ALA A 16 2.03 -3.36 15.52
N PRO A 17 1.46 -2.70 14.50
CA PRO A 17 1.72 -3.06 13.11
C PRO A 17 3.09 -2.55 12.66
N VAL A 18 3.83 -3.43 11.99
CA VAL A 18 5.02 -3.11 11.20
C VAL A 18 4.63 -3.14 9.73
N GLU A 19 4.90 -2.05 9.01
CA GLU A 19 4.69 -1.96 7.57
C GLU A 19 5.97 -2.35 6.84
N ALA A 20 5.83 -3.27 5.89
CA ALA A 20 6.87 -3.85 5.07
C ALA A 20 6.55 -3.56 3.60
N ARG A 21 7.29 -2.63 2.99
CA ARG A 21 7.11 -2.26 1.57
C ARG A 21 8.09 -3.02 0.70
N PHE A 22 7.57 -3.88 -0.16
CA PHE A 22 8.34 -4.69 -1.08
C PHE A 22 8.41 -4.05 -2.47
N GLU A 23 9.58 -4.21 -3.10
CA GLU A 23 9.67 -4.22 -4.56
C GLU A 23 9.37 -5.66 -4.97
N VAL A 24 8.26 -5.89 -5.65
CA VAL A 24 7.77 -7.21 -6.01
C VAL A 24 8.38 -7.60 -7.37
N ASN A 25 9.13 -8.69 -7.40
CA ASN A 25 9.73 -9.20 -8.64
C ASN A 25 8.87 -10.30 -9.29
N THR A 26 8.21 -11.12 -8.48
CA THR A 26 7.45 -12.29 -8.94
C THR A 26 6.20 -12.45 -8.09
N VAL A 27 5.09 -12.80 -8.74
CA VAL A 27 3.80 -13.10 -8.12
C VAL A 27 3.42 -14.53 -8.48
N TRP A 28 2.99 -15.32 -7.49
CA TRP A 28 2.48 -16.67 -7.71
C TRP A 28 0.96 -16.78 -7.54
N LYS A 29 0.35 -15.81 -6.85
CA LYS A 29 -1.09 -15.78 -6.60
C LYS A 29 -1.58 -14.35 -6.35
N GLY A 30 -2.74 -14.03 -6.92
CA GLY A 30 -3.40 -12.74 -6.74
C GLY A 30 -2.87 -11.65 -7.67
N GLU A 31 -3.41 -10.44 -7.57
CA GLU A 31 -2.97 -9.31 -8.38
C GLU A 31 -2.23 -8.31 -7.50
N LEU A 32 -0.92 -8.16 -7.73
CA LEU A 32 -0.05 -7.29 -6.95
C LEU A 32 0.69 -6.33 -7.87
N SER A 33 0.97 -5.13 -7.38
CA SER A 33 1.80 -4.15 -8.06
C SER A 33 3.29 -4.35 -7.77
N SER A 34 4.13 -3.77 -8.63
CA SER A 34 5.59 -3.78 -8.47
C SER A 34 6.05 -3.21 -7.13
N GLN A 35 5.24 -2.37 -6.49
CA GLN A 35 5.40 -1.99 -5.10
C GLN A 35 4.16 -2.41 -4.32
N THR A 36 4.34 -3.24 -3.29
CA THR A 36 3.23 -3.73 -2.46
C THR A 36 3.57 -3.58 -0.98
N MET A 37 2.59 -3.14 -0.19
CA MET A 37 2.70 -3.07 1.26
C MET A 37 2.15 -4.34 1.87
N VAL A 38 2.90 -4.93 2.80
CA VAL A 38 2.44 -6.03 3.65
C VAL A 38 2.63 -5.61 5.10
N TYR A 39 1.71 -6.00 5.97
CA TYR A 39 1.74 -5.70 7.39
C TYR A 39 2.02 -6.97 8.20
N THR A 40 2.72 -6.82 9.31
CA THR A 40 2.91 -7.87 10.29
C THR A 40 2.85 -7.28 11.69
N ALA A 41 2.47 -8.08 12.68
CA ALA A 41 2.65 -7.69 14.08
C ALA A 41 4.15 -7.48 14.39
N LEU A 42 4.42 -6.61 15.37
CA LEU A 42 5.78 -6.24 15.79
C LEU A 42 6.54 -7.42 16.41
N SER A 43 5.83 -8.35 17.04
CA SER A 43 6.46 -9.47 17.73
C SER A 43 5.80 -10.81 17.45
N SER A 44 6.62 -11.86 17.46
CA SER A 44 6.19 -13.26 17.39
C SER A 44 5.22 -13.67 18.49
N ALA A 45 5.22 -12.98 19.65
CA ALA A 45 4.20 -13.16 20.70
C ALA A 45 2.76 -12.85 20.22
N SER A 46 2.62 -12.11 19.11
CA SER A 46 1.36 -11.86 18.42
C SER A 46 1.41 -12.39 16.97
N CYS A 47 2.15 -13.48 16.75
CA CYS A 47 2.37 -14.12 15.45
C CYS A 47 3.08 -13.23 14.41
N GLY A 48 3.74 -12.16 14.83
CA GLY A 48 4.45 -11.24 13.95
C GLY A 48 5.76 -11.82 13.41
N TYR A 49 6.03 -11.56 12.13
CA TYR A 49 7.27 -11.87 11.46
C TYR A 49 8.36 -10.81 11.74
N GLU A 50 9.28 -11.12 12.65
CA GLU A 50 10.37 -10.24 13.07
C GLU A 50 11.58 -10.29 12.11
N GLY A 51 11.64 -11.27 11.20
CA GLY A 51 12.79 -11.59 10.36
C GLY A 51 12.98 -10.75 9.10
N PHE A 52 12.19 -9.69 8.91
CA PHE A 52 12.39 -8.80 7.78
C PHE A 52 13.64 -7.93 7.95
N GLU A 53 14.47 -7.91 6.91
CA GLU A 53 15.70 -7.14 6.81
C GLU A 53 15.70 -6.38 5.47
N VAL A 54 16.24 -5.16 5.50
CA VAL A 54 16.40 -4.35 4.29
C VAL A 54 17.46 -5.01 3.40
N ASN A 55 17.26 -4.94 2.08
CA ASN A 55 18.15 -5.55 1.06
C ASN A 55 18.25 -7.08 1.14
N LYS A 56 17.19 -7.74 1.61
CA LYS A 56 17.02 -9.20 1.51
C LYS A 56 15.79 -9.53 0.68
N ASP A 57 15.83 -10.70 0.05
CA ASP A 57 14.74 -11.25 -0.75
C ASP A 57 13.96 -12.28 0.05
N TYR A 58 12.64 -12.25 -0.11
CA TYR A 58 11.71 -13.09 0.63
C TYR A 58 10.70 -13.74 -0.30
N ILE A 59 10.25 -14.93 0.06
CA ILE A 59 8.93 -15.39 -0.31
C ILE A 59 7.95 -14.94 0.78
N VAL A 60 6.88 -14.25 0.39
CA VAL A 60 5.90 -13.69 1.31
C VAL A 60 4.55 -14.32 1.02
N PHE A 61 4.02 -15.05 2.00
CA PHE A 61 2.67 -15.59 1.97
C PHE A 61 1.76 -14.63 2.71
N ALA A 62 1.14 -13.72 1.97
CA ALA A 62 0.24 -12.72 2.53
C ALA A 62 -1.24 -13.10 2.31
N TYR A 63 -2.09 -12.65 3.23
CA TYR A 63 -3.55 -12.78 3.16
C TYR A 63 -4.23 -11.43 3.38
N GLY A 64 -5.53 -11.35 3.11
CA GLY A 64 -6.32 -10.14 3.28
C GLY A 64 -6.66 -9.46 1.95
N ASP A 65 -7.16 -8.23 2.05
CA ASP A 65 -7.52 -7.43 0.89
C ASP A 65 -6.28 -6.83 0.23
N PRO A 66 -6.30 -6.54 -1.08
CA PRO A 66 -5.15 -5.92 -1.78
C PRO A 66 -4.65 -4.62 -1.15
N ASP A 67 -5.55 -3.84 -0.53
CA ASP A 67 -5.23 -2.60 0.16
C ASP A 67 -4.69 -2.81 1.58
N ARG A 68 -4.79 -4.04 2.11
CA ARG A 68 -4.40 -4.40 3.48
C ARG A 68 -3.97 -5.87 3.57
N LEU A 69 -2.82 -6.16 2.98
CA LEU A 69 -2.21 -7.49 3.05
C LEU A 69 -1.46 -7.69 4.37
N GLU A 70 -1.64 -8.84 5.00
CA GLU A 70 -1.02 -9.21 6.27
C GLU A 70 -0.24 -10.51 6.15
N THR A 71 0.80 -10.67 6.97
CA THR A 71 1.62 -11.88 7.11
C THR A 71 2.11 -12.01 8.55
N GLY A 72 2.60 -13.20 8.89
CA GLY A 72 3.25 -13.49 10.15
C GLY A 72 4.16 -14.71 10.06
N ILE A 73 4.50 -15.27 11.22
CA ILE A 73 5.33 -16.49 11.33
C ILE A 73 4.57 -17.78 10.99
N CYS A 74 3.24 -17.73 10.91
CA CYS A 74 2.39 -18.90 10.70
C CYS A 74 2.11 -19.16 9.21
N GLU A 75 2.32 -18.15 8.36
CA GLU A 75 1.93 -18.16 6.95
C GLU A 75 3.01 -18.80 6.05
N GLY A 76 4.22 -19.00 6.59
CA GLY A 76 5.35 -19.58 5.85
C GLY A 76 6.27 -18.56 5.18
N THR A 77 6.08 -17.26 5.45
CA THR A 77 6.97 -16.20 4.99
C THR A 77 8.40 -16.43 5.47
N LYS A 78 9.37 -16.40 4.55
CA LYS A 78 10.80 -16.65 4.85
C LYS A 78 11.70 -16.09 3.75
N THR A 79 13.02 -16.06 3.99
CA THR A 79 13.98 -15.58 2.97
C THR A 79 13.97 -16.54 1.78
N THR A 80 14.18 -16.02 0.58
CA THR A 80 14.26 -16.86 -0.63
C THR A 80 15.31 -17.95 -0.48
N ALA A 81 16.48 -17.65 0.09
CA ALA A 81 17.53 -18.62 0.36
C ALA A 81 17.08 -19.84 1.21
N SER A 82 16.05 -19.68 2.03
CA SER A 82 15.47 -20.74 2.87
C SER A 82 14.20 -21.38 2.29
N ALA A 83 13.79 -20.98 1.09
CA ALA A 83 12.50 -21.30 0.48
C ALA A 83 12.60 -22.19 -0.77
N GLN A 84 13.69 -22.94 -0.95
CA GLN A 84 13.94 -23.63 -2.22
C GLN A 84 12.86 -24.67 -2.53
N SER A 85 12.36 -25.38 -1.52
CA SER A 85 11.25 -26.32 -1.67
C SER A 85 9.97 -25.64 -2.14
N GLU A 86 9.64 -24.48 -1.56
CA GLU A 86 8.46 -23.70 -1.87
C GLU A 86 8.55 -23.10 -3.27
N LEU A 87 9.70 -22.55 -3.65
CA LEU A 87 9.94 -22.01 -4.98
C LEU A 87 9.83 -23.09 -6.06
N ILE A 88 10.35 -24.30 -5.81
CA ILE A 88 10.18 -25.44 -6.71
C ILE A 88 8.70 -25.82 -6.83
N ALA A 89 7.96 -25.88 -5.72
CA ALA A 89 6.55 -26.25 -5.72
C ALA A 89 5.66 -25.20 -6.40
N LEU A 90 6.01 -23.92 -6.29
CA LEU A 90 5.25 -22.81 -6.85
C LEU A 90 5.53 -22.56 -8.34
N GLY A 91 6.71 -22.95 -8.84
CA GLY A 91 7.09 -22.77 -10.23
C GLY A 91 7.45 -21.32 -10.58
N GLU A 92 7.31 -20.94 -11.85
CA GLU A 92 7.87 -19.69 -12.38
C GLU A 92 7.18 -18.41 -11.88
N GLY A 93 5.88 -18.45 -11.58
CA GLY A 93 5.10 -17.25 -11.28
C GLY A 93 4.92 -16.31 -12.48
N TYR A 94 4.56 -15.06 -12.24
CA TYR A 94 4.36 -14.02 -13.26
C TYR A 94 4.79 -12.63 -12.75
N GLU A 95 5.00 -11.70 -13.68
CA GLU A 95 5.36 -10.31 -13.35
C GLU A 95 4.21 -9.58 -12.64
N PRO A 96 4.51 -8.66 -11.71
CA PRO A 96 3.48 -7.84 -11.06
C PRO A 96 2.78 -6.92 -12.06
N SER A 97 1.54 -6.56 -11.73
CA SER A 97 0.75 -5.59 -12.50
C SER A 97 1.45 -4.22 -12.52
N LYS A 98 1.56 -3.65 -13.72
CA LYS A 98 1.92 -2.25 -13.91
C LYS A 98 0.71 -1.41 -13.50
N ILE A 99 0.65 -0.93 -12.26
CA ILE A 99 -0.39 0.04 -11.88
C ILE A 99 -0.20 1.27 -12.77
N THR A 100 -1.13 1.45 -13.69
CA THR A 100 -1.32 2.72 -14.39
C THR A 100 -2.02 3.62 -13.39
N THR A 101 -1.28 4.55 -12.77
CA THR A 101 -1.94 5.62 -12.03
C THR A 101 -2.91 6.31 -12.98
N PRO A 102 -4.18 6.54 -12.60
CA PRO A 102 -5.06 7.35 -13.43
C PRO A 102 -4.41 8.72 -13.58
N HIS A 103 -3.90 9.03 -14.77
CA HIS A 103 -3.38 10.33 -15.11
C HIS A 103 -4.56 11.30 -15.16
N VAL A 104 -4.92 11.87 -14.01
CA VAL A 104 -5.91 12.93 -13.91
C VAL A 104 -5.34 14.13 -14.66
N ASN A 105 -5.87 14.38 -15.85
CA ASN A 105 -5.41 15.47 -16.69
C ASN A 105 -5.68 16.80 -15.97
N ARG A 106 -4.60 17.44 -15.49
CA ARG A 106 -4.65 18.73 -14.75
C ARG A 106 -5.50 19.78 -15.48
N SER A 107 -5.44 19.81 -16.81
CA SER A 107 -6.23 20.74 -17.62
C SER A 107 -7.73 20.50 -17.47
N VAL A 108 -8.17 19.24 -17.37
CA VAL A 108 -9.59 18.89 -17.16
C VAL A 108 -10.07 19.35 -15.78
N VAL A 109 -9.25 19.14 -14.75
CA VAL A 109 -9.57 19.59 -13.38
C VAL A 109 -9.72 21.11 -13.32
N ILE A 110 -8.80 21.85 -13.94
CA ILE A 110 -8.85 23.32 -13.99
C ILE A 110 -10.11 23.80 -14.73
N VAL A 111 -10.44 23.20 -15.87
CA VAL A 111 -11.66 23.56 -16.64
C VAL A 111 -12.92 23.35 -15.82
N LEU A 112 -13.03 22.23 -15.10
CA LEU A 112 -14.19 21.94 -14.24
C LEU A 112 -14.32 22.95 -13.09
N ILE A 113 -13.21 23.34 -12.46
CA ILE A 113 -13.21 24.37 -11.39
C ILE A 113 -13.66 25.72 -11.95
N VAL A 114 -13.09 26.16 -13.08
CA VAL A 114 -13.44 27.44 -13.72
C VAL A 114 -14.91 27.48 -14.12
N ALA A 115 -15.45 26.39 -14.69
CA ALA A 115 -16.84 26.29 -15.11
C ALA A 115 -17.84 26.40 -13.95
N ILE A 116 -17.47 26.00 -12.73
CA ILE A 116 -18.36 26.04 -11.56
C ILE A 116 -18.25 27.37 -10.80
N PHE A 117 -17.03 27.90 -10.61
CA PHE A 117 -16.80 29.06 -9.75
C PHE A 117 -17.05 30.42 -10.43
N LEU A 118 -16.85 30.54 -11.75
CA LEU A 118 -17.19 31.77 -12.48
C LEU A 118 -18.68 32.12 -12.46
N PRO A 119 -19.62 31.22 -12.80
CA PRO A 119 -21.04 31.56 -12.78
C PRO A 119 -21.53 31.85 -11.35
N LEU A 120 -21.01 31.14 -10.34
CA LEU A 120 -21.39 31.36 -8.95
C LEU A 120 -20.95 32.74 -8.43
N SER A 121 -19.71 33.15 -8.75
CA SER A 121 -19.20 34.47 -8.38
C SER A 121 -19.92 35.60 -9.11
N ILE A 122 -20.29 35.41 -10.39
CA ILE A 122 -21.12 36.34 -11.16
C ILE A 122 -22.52 36.47 -10.53
N LEU A 123 -23.16 35.35 -10.16
CA LEU A 123 -24.48 35.36 -9.53
C LEU A 123 -24.47 36.04 -8.16
N LEU A 124 -23.45 35.79 -7.34
CA LEU A 124 -23.25 36.45 -6.05
C LEU A 124 -23.03 37.96 -6.21
N PHE A 125 -22.26 38.38 -7.22
CA PHE A 125 -22.03 39.79 -7.49
C PHE A 125 -23.31 40.51 -7.94
N ILE A 126 -24.12 39.86 -8.79
CA ILE A 126 -25.42 40.38 -9.23
C ILE A 126 -26.40 40.48 -8.05
N SER A 127 -26.47 39.46 -7.19
CA SER A 127 -27.36 39.47 -6.03
C SER A 127 -26.95 40.52 -4.99
N PHE A 128 -25.65 40.70 -4.77
CA PHE A 128 -25.13 41.74 -3.87
C PHE A 128 -25.43 43.15 -4.39
N ARG A 129 -25.31 43.39 -5.71
CA ARG A 129 -25.67 44.67 -6.32
C ARG A 129 -27.17 44.99 -6.25
N ARG A 130 -28.04 43.97 -6.31
CA ARG A 130 -29.50 44.14 -6.19
C ARG A 130 -29.94 44.45 -4.76
N ARG A 131 -29.21 43.98 -3.75
CA ARG A 131 -29.51 44.22 -2.32
C ARG A 131 -29.12 45.62 -1.84
N HIS A 132 -28.19 46.28 -2.53
CA HIS A 132 -27.66 47.61 -2.19
C HIS A 132 -28.32 48.78 -2.96
N ARG A 133 -29.31 48.50 -3.82
CA ARG A 133 -30.23 49.51 -4.38
C ARG A 133 -31.57 49.41 -3.66
#